data_AF-A0A6J1WFW8-F1
#
_entry.id   AF-A0A6J1WFW8-F1
#
_cell.length_a   1.000
_cell.length_b   1.000
_cell.length_c   1.000
_cell.angle_alpha   90.00
_cell.angle_beta   90.00
_cell.angle_gamma   90.00
#
_symmetry.space_group_name_H-M   'P 1'
#
loop_
_entity.id
_entity.type
_entity.pdbx_description
1 polymer ?
#
loop_
_entity_poly.entity_id
_entity_poly.type
_entity_poly.pdbx_seq_one_letter_code
_entity_poly.pdbx_strand_id
1 'polypeptide(L)'
;MLTIGGAAGHIVIATLKNASSTAEVKTMSANIVSDRDGFVWKGHDQLTLRSGPLTFPQGYQATSVAQVSPPAAVTALAAQWEWGVVAAGTIPVLVTRQFQDGSRSKNHCESRSDD
;
A
#
# COMPACT_ATOMS: atom_id res chain seq x y z
N MET A 1 -9.37 10.31 -6.83
CA MET A 1 -8.29 9.29 -6.81
C MET A 1 -8.92 7.94 -6.57
N LEU A 2 -8.32 6.87 -7.06
CA LEU A 2 -8.77 5.49 -6.84
C LEU A 2 -7.70 4.76 -6.03
N THR A 3 -8.13 4.08 -4.97
CA THR A 3 -7.25 3.26 -4.13
C THR A 3 -7.77 1.83 -4.14
N ILE A 4 -6.87 0.87 -4.36
CA ILE A 4 -7.21 -0.55 -4.54
C ILE A 4 -6.33 -1.36 -3.59
N GLY A 5 -6.95 -2.21 -2.76
CA GLY A 5 -6.25 -3.20 -1.94
C GLY A 5 -6.30 -4.57 -2.61
N GLY A 6 -5.23 -5.35 -2.48
CA GLY A 6 -5.15 -6.70 -3.02
C GLY A 6 -4.85 -7.78 -1.98
N ALA A 7 -4.88 -9.04 -2.43
CA ALA A 7 -4.78 -10.21 -1.56
C ALA A 7 -3.36 -10.51 -1.05
N ALA A 8 -2.31 -10.02 -1.72
CA ALA A 8 -0.91 -10.19 -1.28
C ALA A 8 -0.32 -8.90 -0.67
N GLY A 9 -1.14 -8.10 0.01
CA GLY A 9 -0.69 -6.91 0.75
C GLY A 9 -0.33 -5.70 -0.10
N HIS A 10 -0.62 -5.72 -1.40
CA HIS A 10 -0.36 -4.58 -2.29
C HIS A 10 -1.54 -3.61 -2.31
N ILE A 11 -1.21 -2.33 -2.19
CA ILE A 11 -2.16 -1.21 -2.28
C ILE A 11 -1.74 -0.36 -3.47
N VAL A 12 -2.64 -0.18 -4.44
CA VAL A 12 -2.41 0.62 -5.64
C VAL A 12 -3.19 1.93 -5.52
N ILE A 13 -2.51 3.04 -5.75
CA ILE A 13 -3.10 4.37 -5.85
C ILE A 13 -3.04 4.79 -7.32
N ALA A 14 -4.19 5.19 -7.86
CA ALA A 14 -4.34 5.62 -9.24
C ALA A 14 -5.09 6.94 -9.36
N THR A 15 -4.75 7.70 -10.39
CA THR A 15 -5.40 8.97 -10.72
C THR A 15 -5.98 8.88 -12.12
N LEU A 16 -7.19 9.42 -12.30
CA LEU A 16 -7.84 9.50 -13.60
C LEU A 16 -7.14 10.56 -14.45
N LYS A 17 -6.65 10.17 -15.63
CA LYS A 17 -6.09 11.09 -16.63
C LYS A 17 -6.79 10.93 -17.97
N ASN A 18 -6.97 12.06 -18.66
CA ASN A 18 -7.67 12.13 -19.95
C ASN A 18 -6.75 11.89 -21.16
N ALA A 19 -5.47 11.62 -20.95
CA ALA A 19 -4.50 11.31 -21.99
C ALA A 19 -3.61 10.14 -21.55
N SER A 20 -3.05 9.41 -22.51
CA SER A 20 -2.01 8.43 -22.23
C SER A 20 -0.78 9.13 -21.63
N SER A 21 -0.11 8.48 -20.69
CA SER A 21 1.14 9.03 -20.16
C SER A 21 2.12 7.92 -19.79
N THR A 22 3.40 8.22 -19.97
CA THR A 22 4.50 7.38 -19.49
C THR A 22 5.00 7.99 -18.18
N ALA A 23 4.89 7.22 -17.10
CA ALA A 23 5.30 7.67 -15.77
C ALA A 23 5.91 6.52 -14.99
N GLU A 24 6.81 6.85 -14.07
CA GLU A 24 7.33 5.89 -13.09
C GLU A 24 6.37 5.78 -11.91
N VAL A 25 6.12 4.56 -11.47
CA VAL A 25 5.22 4.29 -10.34
C VAL A 25 6.02 4.32 -9.05
N LYS A 26 5.67 5.25 -8.16
CA LYS A 26 6.35 5.37 -6.86
C LYS A 26 6.05 4.13 -6.02
N THR A 27 7.11 3.43 -5.63
CA THR A 27 7.01 2.21 -4.85
C THR A 27 7.33 2.50 -3.39
N MET A 28 6.55 1.95 -2.46
CA MET A 28 6.76 2.14 -1.02
C MET A 28 6.55 0.81 -0.29
N SER A 29 7.28 0.59 0.80
CA SER A 29 7.09 -0.57 1.68
C SER A 29 6.55 -0.14 3.04
N ALA A 30 5.63 -0.92 3.60
CA ALA A 30 5.05 -0.73 4.92
C ALA A 30 5.23 -2.01 5.74
N ASN A 31 6.25 -2.06 6.60
CA ASN A 31 6.42 -3.13 7.56
C ASN A 31 5.51 -2.88 8.77
N ILE A 32 4.70 -3.87 9.12
CA ILE A 32 3.76 -3.80 10.25
C ILE A 32 4.21 -4.65 11.43
N VAL A 33 5.07 -5.63 11.17
CA VAL A 33 5.58 -6.52 12.23
C VAL A 33 6.79 -5.87 12.87
N SER A 34 6.82 -5.88 14.21
CA SER A 34 7.97 -5.42 14.96
C SER A 34 9.11 -6.43 14.87
N ASP A 35 10.35 -5.94 14.77
CA ASP A 35 11.56 -6.77 14.68
C ASP A 35 11.80 -7.69 15.90
N ARG A 36 10.97 -7.56 16.95
CA ARG A 36 11.09 -8.27 18.23
C ARG A 36 10.31 -9.59 18.30
N ASP A 37 9.36 -9.83 17.41
CA ASP A 37 8.35 -10.89 17.61
C ASP A 37 8.72 -12.24 17.02
N GLY A 38 9.91 -12.41 16.43
CA GLY A 38 10.34 -13.68 15.82
C GLY A 38 9.36 -14.18 14.74
N PHE A 39 8.54 -13.28 14.20
CA PHE A 39 7.44 -13.60 13.32
C PHE A 39 7.98 -14.11 11.98
N VAL A 40 7.62 -15.34 11.62
CA VAL A 40 7.96 -15.93 10.34
C VAL A 40 6.70 -16.00 9.50
N TRP A 41 6.67 -15.22 8.41
CA TRP A 41 5.61 -15.33 7.42
C TRP A 41 5.65 -16.70 6.74
N LYS A 42 4.51 -17.40 6.74
CA LYS A 42 4.34 -18.73 6.11
C LYS A 42 3.30 -18.73 4.99
N GLY A 43 2.79 -17.56 4.61
CA GLY A 43 1.79 -17.41 3.56
C GLY A 43 2.40 -17.12 2.19
N HIS A 44 1.61 -16.49 1.31
CA HIS A 44 2.00 -16.16 -0.06
C HIS A 44 3.12 -15.11 -0.12
N ASP A 45 3.98 -15.19 -1.14
CA ASP A 45 5.00 -14.17 -1.36
C ASP A 45 4.41 -12.84 -1.84
N GLN A 46 5.18 -11.76 -1.63
CA GLN A 46 4.87 -10.44 -2.18
C GLN A 46 4.95 -10.45 -3.71
N LEU A 47 4.13 -9.61 -4.36
CA LEU A 47 4.21 -9.43 -5.81
C LEU A 47 5.51 -8.71 -6.23
N THR A 48 6.06 -9.14 -7.35
CA THR A 48 7.21 -8.47 -7.98
C THR A 48 6.77 -7.15 -8.62
N LEU A 49 7.41 -6.06 -8.21
CA LEU A 49 7.13 -4.72 -8.74
C LEU A 49 7.95 -4.48 -10.00
N ARG A 50 7.28 -4.05 -11.08
CA ARG A 50 7.96 -3.68 -12.32
C ARG A 50 8.65 -2.33 -12.14
N SER A 51 9.97 -2.32 -12.27
CA SER A 51 10.79 -1.11 -12.18
C SER A 51 10.78 -0.32 -13.50
N GLY A 52 11.00 0.99 -13.38
CA GLY A 52 11.13 1.89 -14.52
C GLY A 52 9.81 2.45 -15.05
N PRO A 53 9.88 3.27 -16.11
CA PRO A 53 8.71 3.94 -16.67
C PRO A 53 7.71 2.95 -17.27
N LEU A 54 6.43 3.21 -17.00
CA LEU A 54 5.29 2.46 -17.48
C LEU A 54 4.41 3.38 -18.34
N THR A 55 4.01 2.91 -19.51
CA THR A 55 3.04 3.62 -20.36
C THR A 55 1.64 3.17 -20.01
N PHE A 56 0.81 4.11 -19.56
CA PHE A 56 -0.59 3.88 -19.26
C PHE A 56 -1.49 4.49 -20.33
N PRO A 57 -2.56 3.79 -20.75
CA PRO A 57 -3.58 4.37 -21.62
C PRO A 57 -4.38 5.46 -20.89
N GLN A 58 -5.22 6.19 -21.62
CA GLN A 58 -6.20 7.09 -21.02
C GLN A 58 -7.08 6.34 -20.00
N GLY A 59 -7.34 6.94 -18.85
CA GLY A 59 -8.11 6.31 -17.77
C GLY A 59 -7.40 6.41 -16.42
N TYR A 60 -7.61 5.42 -15.55
CA TYR A 60 -6.94 5.34 -14.26
C TYR A 60 -5.49 4.88 -14.45
N GLN A 61 -4.56 5.75 -14.09
CA GLN A 61 -3.13 5.48 -14.19
C GLN A 61 -2.54 5.35 -12.80
N ALA A 62 -1.82 4.26 -12.55
CA ALA A 62 -1.19 4.03 -11.26
C ALA A 62 -0.11 5.09 -11.01
N THR A 63 -0.19 5.77 -9.88
CA THR A 63 0.78 6.78 -9.45
C THR A 63 1.69 6.24 -8.36
N SER A 64 1.19 5.34 -7.52
CA SER A 64 1.96 4.76 -6.43
C SER A 64 1.47 3.37 -6.05
N VAL A 65 2.40 2.55 -5.57
CA VAL A 65 2.11 1.22 -5.01
C VAL A 65 2.77 1.13 -3.65
N ALA A 66 2.02 0.70 -2.64
CA ALA A 66 2.52 0.39 -1.32
C ALA A 66 2.42 -1.13 -1.09
N GLN A 67 3.53 -1.75 -0.70
CA GLN A 67 3.58 -3.15 -0.36
C GLN A 67 3.68 -3.33 1.14
N VAL A 68 2.74 -4.08 1.70
CA VAL A 68 2.70 -4.43 3.10
C VAL A 68 3.62 -5.63 3.37
N SER A 69 4.36 -5.58 4.47
CA SER A 69 5.15 -6.68 5.00
C SER A 69 4.67 -7.02 6.41
N PRO A 70 4.30 -8.29 6.69
CA PRO A 70 4.19 -9.43 5.76
C PRO A 70 3.07 -9.25 4.72
N PRO A 71 3.15 -9.92 3.54
CA PRO A 71 2.19 -9.77 2.44
C PRO A 71 0.85 -10.48 2.69
N ALA A 72 0.16 -10.06 3.75
CA ALA A 72 -1.17 -10.53 4.10
C ALA A 72 -2.26 -9.75 3.34
N ALA A 73 -3.44 -10.35 3.19
CA ALA A 73 -4.53 -9.75 2.41
C ALA A 73 -5.02 -8.44 3.04
N VAL A 74 -5.26 -7.43 2.20
CA VAL A 74 -5.89 -6.17 2.61
C VAL A 74 -7.38 -6.43 2.82
N THR A 75 -7.86 -6.26 4.05
CA THR A 75 -9.26 -6.54 4.44
C THR A 75 -10.08 -5.28 4.66
N ALA A 76 -9.43 -4.16 4.95
CA ALA A 76 -10.07 -2.85 5.07
C ALA A 76 -9.24 -1.81 4.33
N LEU A 77 -9.89 -0.83 3.71
CA LEU A 77 -9.21 0.27 3.02
C LEU A 77 -10.04 1.54 3.20
N ALA A 78 -9.40 2.62 3.63
CA ALA A 78 -10.01 3.94 3.74
C ALA A 78 -9.06 4.98 3.14
N ALA A 79 -9.58 5.90 2.33
CA ALA A 79 -8.79 6.96 1.73
C ALA A 79 -9.41 8.31 2.06
N GLN A 80 -8.61 9.21 2.63
CA GLN A 80 -8.95 10.60 2.83
C GLN A 80 -8.08 11.47 1.92
N TRP A 81 -8.66 11.89 0.80
CA TRP A 81 -7.93 12.55 -0.28
C TRP A 81 -7.55 14.00 0.06
N GLU A 82 -8.35 14.70 0.87
CA GLU A 82 -8.06 16.08 1.31
C GLU A 82 -6.75 16.18 2.08
N TRP A 83 -6.41 15.13 2.84
CA TRP A 83 -5.21 15.06 3.66
C TRP A 83 -4.09 14.27 2.99
N GLY A 84 -4.39 13.64 1.84
CA GLY A 84 -3.50 12.66 1.22
C GLY A 84 -3.23 11.49 2.15
N VAL A 85 -4.24 10.75 2.61
CA VAL A 85 -4.07 9.63 3.56
C VAL A 85 -4.78 8.40 3.05
N VAL A 86 -4.13 7.25 3.18
CA VAL A 86 -4.70 5.94 2.88
C VAL A 86 -4.44 4.99 4.05
N ALA A 87 -5.47 4.63 4.78
CA ALA A 87 -5.40 3.57 5.79
C ALA A 87 -5.78 2.23 5.16
N ALA A 88 -5.09 1.16 5.55
CA ALA A 88 -5.33 -0.20 5.08
C ALA A 88 -5.22 -1.20 6.24
N GLY A 89 -6.25 -2.01 6.49
CA GLY A 89 -6.17 -3.12 7.44
C GLY A 89 -5.74 -4.40 6.75
N THR A 90 -4.91 -5.21 7.40
CA THR A 90 -4.61 -6.59 6.99
C THR A 90 -4.76 -7.52 8.18
N ILE A 91 -5.39 -8.67 8.08
CA ILE A 91 -5.62 -9.49 9.29
C ILE A 91 -4.28 -10.02 9.85
N PRO A 92 -4.05 -9.97 11.19
CA PRO A 92 -4.95 -9.47 12.26
C PRO A 92 -4.77 -7.98 12.67
N VAL A 93 -4.07 -7.17 11.88
CA VAL A 93 -3.56 -5.84 12.24
C VAL A 93 -4.10 -4.68 11.38
N LEU A 94 -4.47 -3.56 12.00
CA LEU A 94 -4.83 -2.34 11.28
C LEU A 94 -3.56 -1.54 10.91
N VAL A 95 -3.39 -1.13 9.65
CA VAL A 95 -2.34 -0.19 9.22
C VAL A 95 -2.97 1.15 8.85
N THR A 96 -2.40 2.24 9.35
CA THR A 96 -2.71 3.58 8.85
C THR A 96 -1.50 4.13 8.10
N ARG A 97 -1.71 4.73 6.91
CA ARG A 97 -0.62 5.29 6.13
C ARG A 97 -0.95 6.67 5.57
N GLN A 98 -0.10 7.65 5.87
CA GLN A 98 -0.20 9.00 5.32
C GLN A 98 0.52 9.03 3.96
N PHE A 99 -0.18 9.45 2.91
CA PHE A 99 0.33 9.70 1.56
C PHE A 99 0.58 11.21 1.38
N GLN A 100 1.56 11.75 2.09
CA GLN A 100 1.94 13.15 1.92
C GLN A 100 3.16 13.27 1.00
N ASP A 101 3.12 14.28 0.14
CA ASP A 101 4.22 14.63 -0.75
C ASP A 101 5.50 14.86 0.08
N GLY A 102 6.55 14.11 -0.24
CA GLY A 102 7.91 14.38 0.20
C GLY A 102 8.37 14.05 1.63
N SER A 103 7.55 14.02 2.70
CA SER A 103 8.16 13.88 4.05
C SER A 103 7.28 13.28 5.16
N ARG A 104 7.71 12.10 5.65
CA ARG A 104 7.25 11.35 6.85
C ARG A 104 5.90 10.61 6.76
N SER A 105 5.98 9.34 6.34
CA SER A 105 4.97 8.31 6.60
C SER A 105 5.16 7.75 8.02
N LYS A 106 4.13 7.79 8.87
CA LYS A 106 4.09 6.99 10.12
C LYS A 106 3.31 5.71 9.84
N ASN A 107 3.90 4.57 10.19
CA ASN A 107 3.21 3.29 10.23
C ASN A 107 2.79 3.06 11.68
N HIS A 108 1.49 2.99 11.96
CA HIS A 108 0.97 2.62 13.28
C HIS A 108 0.38 1.22 13.19
N CYS A 109 0.85 0.34 14.08
CA CYS A 109 0.46 -1.07 14.19
C CYS A 109 -0.29 -1.23 15.52
N GLU A 110 -1.51 -1.74 15.48
CA GLU A 110 -2.29 -2.04 16.68
C GLU A 110 -2.74 -3.50 16.62
N SER A 111 -2.01 -4.37 17.31
CA SER A 111 -2.38 -5.77 17.55
C SER A 111 -2.81 -5.91 19.01
N ARG A 112 -4.06 -6.31 19.27
CA ARG A 112 -4.44 -6.81 20.58
C ARG A 112 -3.80 -8.19 20.75
N SER A 113 -2.90 -8.30 21.72
CA SER A 113 -2.55 -9.59 22.32
C SER A 113 -3.78 -10.07 23.07
N ASP A 114 -4.42 -11.13 22.59
CA ASP A 114 -5.38 -11.88 23.40
C ASP A 114 -4.58 -12.58 24.52
N ASP A 115 -4.77 -12.12 25.77
CA ASP A 115 -4.42 -12.84 27.00
C ASP A 115 -5.38 -14.01 27.25
#